data_AF-A1ST74-F1
#
_entry.id   AF-A1ST74-F1
#
_cell.length_a   1.000
_cell.length_b   1.000
_cell.length_c   1.000
_cell.angle_alpha   90.00
_cell.angle_beta   90.00
_cell.angle_gamma   90.00
#
_symmetry.space_group_name_H-M   'P 1'
#
loop_
_entity.id
_entity.type
_entity.pdbx_description
1 polymer ?
#
loop_
_entity_poly.entity_id
_entity_poly.type
_entity_poly.pdbx_seq_one_letter_code
_entity_poly.pdbx_strand_id
1 'polypeptide(L)'
;MKNILLKTCLTALALSVAGLANADPITDTQLRSYSAISKAAVNIAAQPELSTAPNVGGHLAAQAAVVIGANTTVNDIYAGAAVTTGAGSKVNQIKAGAAAGIGANATAGDVNAGAAVVVGAVANVGDIIAGAAITLGANATAYSTNDTVVTYGAGSTDNATGNDYIDQGFIKGPAEMTAAMMAITNKFHANPVDVNKVETYTGLSGLTIGVEGGETTEYYSAINLQANTTLTIEGNVTVITSGAITLGAGAEILLGNGANVTWILGGALNLGAGSKFRGETYVNGAVNGATSDVVCGNLYATGAISIGSIGTPCVSPIDEPSCPIWTASELQAMKGKHIRLEDLYGSENGDTRKGLITGEKLRNRDDDDHGKNLFRVDGRVYADYEGYLFFNDPHASPEPILRSSNNNSMPWSKNKISLADNHLCFDILTVEINRRLQQ
;
A
#
# COMPACT_ATOMS: atom_id res chain seq x y z
N MET A 1 33.83 -35.97 2.40
CA MET A 1 32.56 -35.22 2.52
C MET A 1 32.72 -33.79 3.09
N LYS A 2 33.88 -33.11 2.95
CA LYS A 2 34.07 -31.72 3.42
C LYS A 2 34.04 -30.65 2.29
N ASN A 3 34.11 -31.07 1.03
CA ASN A 3 34.22 -30.14 -0.13
C ASN A 3 32.90 -29.86 -0.86
N ILE A 4 31.81 -30.56 -0.52
CA ILE A 4 30.49 -30.34 -1.15
C ILE A 4 29.78 -29.15 -0.50
N LEU A 5 29.86 -29.02 0.83
CA LEU A 5 29.24 -27.94 1.60
C LEU A 5 29.78 -26.54 1.25
N LEU A 6 31.09 -26.46 0.96
CA LEU A 6 31.74 -25.20 0.59
C LEU A 6 31.37 -24.75 -0.84
N LYS A 7 31.12 -25.69 -1.76
CA LYS A 7 30.71 -25.37 -3.14
C LYS A 7 29.28 -24.84 -3.21
N THR A 8 28.35 -25.41 -2.44
CA THR A 8 26.95 -24.94 -2.39
C THR A 8 26.81 -23.53 -1.79
N CYS A 9 27.62 -23.19 -0.78
CA CYS A 9 27.63 -21.83 -0.23
C CYS A 9 28.24 -20.81 -1.20
N LEU A 10 29.26 -21.20 -1.98
CA LEU A 10 29.92 -20.29 -2.93
C LEU A 10 29.06 -20.01 -4.18
N THR A 11 28.28 -20.99 -4.64
CA THR A 11 27.34 -20.79 -5.75
C THR A 11 26.13 -19.95 -5.33
N ALA A 12 25.65 -20.10 -4.09
CA ALA A 12 24.61 -19.23 -3.53
C ALA A 12 25.11 -17.78 -3.37
N LEU A 13 26.37 -17.60 -2.94
CA LEU A 13 26.98 -16.27 -2.85
C LEU A 13 27.20 -15.65 -4.23
N ALA A 14 27.71 -16.39 -5.22
CA ALA A 14 27.91 -15.88 -6.58
C ALA A 14 26.60 -15.53 -7.32
N LEU A 15 25.50 -16.28 -7.10
CA LEU A 15 24.18 -15.89 -7.62
C LEU A 15 23.65 -14.61 -6.96
N SER A 16 23.96 -14.39 -5.68
CA SER A 16 23.53 -13.17 -4.96
C SER A 16 24.20 -11.89 -5.47
N VAL A 17 25.44 -11.97 -6.00
CA VAL A 17 26.14 -10.80 -6.57
C VAL A 17 25.69 -10.51 -8.01
N ALA A 18 25.35 -11.54 -8.80
CA ALA A 18 24.88 -11.35 -10.18
C ALA A 18 23.47 -10.75 -10.26
N GLY A 19 22.61 -11.03 -9.27
CA GLY A 19 21.29 -10.38 -9.14
C GLY A 19 21.34 -8.94 -8.62
N LEU A 20 22.49 -8.49 -8.14
CA LEU A 20 22.66 -7.16 -7.53
C LEU A 20 22.84 -6.04 -8.58
N ALA A 21 23.24 -6.39 -9.80
CA ALA A 21 23.62 -5.41 -10.82
C ALA A 21 22.43 -4.82 -11.61
N ASN A 22 21.20 -5.30 -11.39
CA ASN A 22 20.06 -4.91 -12.23
C ASN A 22 18.69 -4.91 -11.53
N ALA A 23 18.65 -4.75 -10.20
CA ALA A 23 17.38 -4.47 -9.53
C ALA A 23 17.09 -2.98 -9.66
N ASP A 24 16.00 -2.63 -10.33
CA ASP A 24 15.52 -1.25 -10.35
C ASP A 24 15.30 -0.77 -8.89
N PRO A 25 15.64 0.49 -8.57
CA PRO A 25 15.35 1.06 -7.27
C PRO A 25 13.86 0.94 -6.96
N ILE A 26 13.51 0.47 -5.75
CA ILE A 26 12.12 0.53 -5.31
C ILE A 26 11.74 1.99 -5.06
N THR A 27 10.60 2.42 -5.59
CA THR A 27 10.05 3.76 -5.36
C THR A 27 9.39 3.85 -3.98
N ASP A 28 9.28 5.05 -3.42
CA ASP A 28 8.56 5.27 -2.15
C ASP A 28 7.08 4.82 -2.25
N THR A 29 6.44 4.99 -3.41
CA THR A 29 5.08 4.49 -3.67
C THR A 29 5.00 2.96 -3.58
N GLN A 30 5.99 2.26 -4.11
CA GLN A 30 6.07 0.80 -4.01
C GLN A 30 6.38 0.34 -2.57
N LEU A 31 7.14 1.10 -1.78
CA LEU A 31 7.32 0.78 -0.36
C LEU A 31 6.00 0.90 0.40
N ARG A 32 5.22 1.95 0.14
CA ARG A 32 3.94 2.21 0.82
C ARG A 32 2.85 1.18 0.54
N SER A 33 2.97 0.36 -0.49
CA SER A 33 2.05 -0.77 -0.69
C SER A 33 2.27 -1.90 0.32
N TYR A 34 3.43 -1.95 0.97
CA TYR A 34 3.72 -2.91 2.04
C TYR A 34 3.26 -2.37 3.38
N SER A 35 2.41 -3.13 4.08
CA SER A 35 2.18 -2.88 5.50
C SER A 35 3.46 -3.10 6.30
N ALA A 36 4.24 -4.15 5.98
CA ALA A 36 5.49 -4.41 6.68
C ALA A 36 6.60 -5.00 5.80
N ILE A 37 7.83 -4.53 6.02
CA ILE A 37 9.06 -5.07 5.44
C ILE A 37 10.08 -5.30 6.57
N SER A 38 10.64 -6.51 6.65
CA SER A 38 11.65 -6.86 7.65
C SER A 38 12.91 -7.49 7.04
N LYS A 39 14.09 -7.11 7.54
CA LYS A 39 15.34 -7.83 7.28
C LYS A 39 15.41 -9.20 7.98
N ALA A 40 14.54 -9.46 8.95
CA ALA A 40 14.48 -10.73 9.66
C ALA A 40 13.12 -11.41 9.37
N ALA A 41 12.32 -11.67 10.40
CA ALA A 41 11.00 -12.27 10.27
C ALA A 41 9.87 -11.26 10.53
N VAL A 42 8.71 -11.50 9.93
CA VAL A 42 7.44 -10.82 10.24
C VAL A 42 6.51 -11.85 10.89
N ASN A 43 5.92 -11.50 12.03
CA ASN A 43 4.92 -12.29 12.75
C ASN A 43 3.68 -11.44 13.05
N ILE A 44 2.55 -11.81 12.46
CA ILE A 44 1.24 -11.19 12.72
C ILE A 44 0.42 -12.13 13.61
N ALA A 45 -0.12 -11.63 14.71
CA ALA A 45 -0.92 -12.43 15.62
C ALA A 45 -2.23 -12.95 14.97
N ALA A 46 -2.81 -13.96 15.60
CA ALA A 46 -4.12 -14.48 15.20
C ALA A 46 -5.23 -13.46 15.44
N GLN A 47 -6.22 -13.49 14.57
CA GLN A 47 -7.32 -12.54 14.55
C GLN A 47 -8.63 -13.23 14.97
N PRO A 48 -9.59 -12.48 15.53
CA PRO A 48 -10.92 -13.00 15.78
C PRO A 48 -11.56 -13.51 14.48
N GLU A 49 -12.22 -14.67 14.54
CA GLU A 49 -12.87 -15.34 13.39
C GLU A 49 -13.96 -14.48 12.72
N LEU A 50 -14.49 -13.49 13.43
CA LEU A 50 -15.56 -12.58 12.99
C LEU A 50 -15.06 -11.22 12.48
N SER A 51 -13.73 -11.02 12.34
CA SER A 51 -13.24 -9.75 11.78
C SER A 51 -13.55 -9.69 10.28
N THR A 52 -14.49 -8.82 9.91
CA THR A 52 -14.81 -8.52 8.50
C THR A 52 -13.90 -7.44 7.90
N ALA A 53 -13.05 -6.81 8.71
CA ALA A 53 -12.09 -5.82 8.26
C ALA A 53 -10.73 -6.47 7.98
N PRO A 54 -9.98 -5.99 6.98
CA PRO A 54 -8.62 -6.47 6.75
C PRO A 54 -7.72 -6.14 7.94
N ASN A 55 -7.10 -7.17 8.54
CA ASN A 55 -6.23 -7.01 9.71
C ASN A 55 -4.75 -6.72 9.32
N VAL A 56 -4.45 -6.82 8.01
CA VAL A 56 -3.22 -6.35 7.36
C VAL A 56 -3.64 -5.56 6.12
N GLY A 57 -3.35 -4.27 6.08
CA GLY A 57 -3.84 -3.36 5.03
C GLY A 57 -3.13 -3.44 3.67
N GLY A 58 -2.05 -4.22 3.56
CA GLY A 58 -1.16 -4.25 2.40
C GLY A 58 -0.36 -5.55 2.30
N HIS A 59 0.77 -5.49 1.60
CA HIS A 59 1.66 -6.64 1.42
C HIS A 59 2.61 -6.82 2.61
N LEU A 60 3.14 -8.04 2.78
CA LEU A 60 4.17 -8.37 3.77
C LEU A 60 5.42 -8.88 3.07
N ALA A 61 6.59 -8.42 3.51
CA ALA A 61 7.88 -8.93 3.03
C ALA A 61 8.88 -9.16 4.17
N ALA A 62 9.62 -10.26 4.09
CA ALA A 62 10.68 -10.58 5.03
C ALA A 62 11.87 -11.27 4.36
N GLN A 63 13.10 -10.97 4.75
CA GLN A 63 14.25 -11.70 4.21
C GLN A 63 14.33 -13.13 4.76
N ALA A 64 13.84 -13.38 5.98
CA ALA A 64 13.83 -14.71 6.57
C ALA A 64 12.46 -15.40 6.42
N ALA A 65 11.47 -15.02 7.22
CA ALA A 65 10.19 -15.71 7.25
C ALA A 65 9.02 -14.77 7.50
N VAL A 66 7.85 -15.14 6.98
CA VAL A 66 6.59 -14.50 7.34
C VAL A 66 5.67 -15.54 7.97
N VAL A 67 5.20 -15.25 9.17
CA VAL A 67 4.20 -16.04 9.89
C VAL A 67 2.99 -15.16 10.13
N ILE A 68 1.82 -15.62 9.72
CA ILE A 68 0.55 -14.97 10.07
C ILE A 68 -0.31 -15.92 10.88
N GLY A 69 -0.98 -15.39 11.90
CA GLY A 69 -1.89 -16.15 12.73
C GLY A 69 -3.18 -16.57 12.01
N ALA A 70 -4.05 -17.25 12.75
CA ALA A 70 -5.35 -17.68 12.25
C ALA A 70 -6.23 -16.47 11.89
N ASN A 71 -7.10 -16.64 10.88
CA ASN A 71 -8.06 -15.63 10.42
C ASN A 71 -7.45 -14.29 9.97
N THR A 72 -6.13 -14.25 9.73
CA THR A 72 -5.47 -13.05 9.21
C THR A 72 -5.68 -12.94 7.71
N THR A 73 -6.02 -11.75 7.24
CA THR A 73 -6.14 -11.39 5.82
C THR A 73 -4.94 -10.56 5.41
N VAL A 74 -4.26 -10.94 4.34
CA VAL A 74 -3.10 -10.21 3.76
C VAL A 74 -3.28 -10.13 2.26
N ASN A 75 -2.71 -9.10 1.62
CA ASN A 75 -2.60 -9.08 0.17
C ASN A 75 -1.59 -10.14 -0.30
N ASP A 76 -0.33 -9.77 -0.49
CA ASP A 76 0.70 -10.71 -0.93
C ASP A 76 1.79 -10.87 0.13
N ILE A 77 2.44 -12.04 0.14
CA ILE A 77 3.48 -12.38 1.10
C ILE A 77 4.75 -12.81 0.39
N TYR A 78 5.86 -12.09 0.64
CA TYR A 78 7.22 -12.47 0.28
C TYR A 78 8.00 -12.93 1.50
N ALA A 79 8.62 -14.10 1.43
CA ALA A 79 9.65 -14.50 2.38
C ALA A 79 10.86 -15.11 1.69
N GLY A 80 12.06 -14.65 2.05
CA GLY A 80 13.30 -15.20 1.51
C GLY A 80 13.56 -16.66 1.89
N ALA A 81 12.96 -17.18 2.97
CA ALA A 81 13.01 -18.60 3.32
C ALA A 81 11.63 -19.25 3.42
N ALA A 82 10.77 -18.83 4.36
CA ALA A 82 9.53 -19.57 4.61
C ALA A 82 8.31 -18.70 4.88
N VAL A 83 7.16 -19.15 4.42
CA VAL A 83 5.84 -18.58 4.76
C VAL A 83 5.04 -19.61 5.55
N THR A 84 4.36 -19.17 6.61
CA THR A 84 3.40 -20.01 7.35
C THR A 84 2.14 -19.20 7.62
N THR A 85 0.99 -19.71 7.21
CA THR A 85 -0.31 -19.09 7.48
C THR A 85 -1.10 -19.90 8.50
N GLY A 86 -1.84 -19.21 9.37
CA GLY A 86 -2.73 -19.82 10.33
C GLY A 86 -4.01 -20.35 9.69
N ALA A 87 -4.78 -21.11 10.47
CA ALA A 87 -6.08 -21.61 10.01
C ALA A 87 -7.04 -20.47 9.65
N GLY A 88 -7.83 -20.64 8.58
CA GLY A 88 -8.81 -19.63 8.16
C GLY A 88 -8.20 -18.32 7.61
N SER A 89 -6.88 -18.23 7.46
CA SER A 89 -6.22 -17.05 6.89
C SER A 89 -6.59 -16.87 5.41
N LYS A 90 -6.54 -15.63 4.91
CA LYS A 90 -6.73 -15.33 3.49
C LYS A 90 -5.53 -14.55 2.96
N VAL A 91 -4.92 -15.06 1.90
CA VAL A 91 -3.78 -14.43 1.23
C VAL A 91 -4.03 -14.43 -0.28
N ASN A 92 -3.67 -13.36 -0.98
CA ASN A 92 -3.78 -13.31 -2.43
C ASN A 92 -2.67 -14.14 -3.08
N GLN A 93 -1.39 -13.84 -2.79
CA GLN A 93 -0.26 -14.64 -3.28
C GLN A 93 0.80 -14.90 -2.21
N ILE A 94 1.50 -16.01 -2.37
CA ILE A 94 2.62 -16.40 -1.52
C ILE A 94 3.84 -16.72 -2.37
N LYS A 95 4.97 -16.08 -2.04
CA LYS A 95 6.28 -16.45 -2.54
C LYS A 95 7.24 -16.71 -1.39
N ALA A 96 7.75 -17.94 -1.34
CA ALA A 96 8.71 -18.39 -0.34
C ALA A 96 9.98 -18.90 -1.01
N GLY A 97 11.16 -18.49 -0.53
CA GLY A 97 12.42 -18.97 -1.09
C GLY A 97 12.66 -20.47 -0.88
N ALA A 98 12.07 -21.08 0.14
CA ALA A 98 12.20 -22.50 0.44
C ALA A 98 10.83 -23.18 0.65
N ALA A 99 10.03 -22.76 1.64
CA ALA A 99 8.82 -23.51 1.99
C ALA A 99 7.60 -22.64 2.28
N ALA A 100 6.42 -23.10 1.90
CA ALA A 100 5.16 -22.48 2.27
C ALA A 100 4.26 -23.49 3.00
N GLY A 101 3.75 -23.09 4.17
CA GLY A 101 2.73 -23.82 4.92
C GLY A 101 1.42 -23.03 4.95
N ILE A 102 0.36 -23.61 4.43
CA ILE A 102 -0.98 -23.01 4.39
C ILE A 102 -1.83 -23.66 5.48
N GLY A 103 -2.43 -22.85 6.35
CA GLY A 103 -3.27 -23.33 7.45
C GLY A 103 -4.52 -24.09 6.98
N ALA A 104 -5.13 -24.88 7.87
CA ALA A 104 -6.41 -25.53 7.58
C ALA A 104 -7.52 -24.51 7.32
N ASN A 105 -8.45 -24.80 6.41
CA ASN A 105 -9.53 -23.90 6.01
C ASN A 105 -9.06 -22.50 5.53
N ALA A 106 -7.77 -22.34 5.22
CA ALA A 106 -7.24 -21.09 4.70
C ALA A 106 -7.50 -20.97 3.19
N THR A 107 -7.41 -19.76 2.68
CA THR A 107 -7.43 -19.46 1.25
C THR A 107 -6.14 -18.78 0.85
N ALA A 108 -5.50 -19.30 -0.19
CA ALA A 108 -4.43 -18.62 -0.90
C ALA A 108 -4.80 -18.56 -2.39
N GLY A 109 -4.41 -17.51 -3.11
CA GLY A 109 -4.29 -17.62 -4.57
C GLY A 109 -3.05 -18.45 -4.90
N ASP A 110 -2.11 -17.89 -5.66
CA ASP A 110 -0.95 -18.66 -6.10
C ASP A 110 0.12 -18.79 -5.02
N VAL A 111 0.75 -19.96 -4.96
CA VAL A 111 1.80 -20.31 -4.00
C VAL A 111 3.03 -20.81 -4.74
N ASN A 112 4.12 -20.05 -4.63
CA ASN A 112 5.43 -20.42 -5.18
C ASN A 112 6.43 -20.63 -4.03
N ALA A 113 6.96 -21.84 -3.90
CA ALA A 113 8.00 -22.17 -2.94
C ALA A 113 9.20 -22.87 -3.59
N GLY A 114 10.42 -22.50 -3.22
CA GLY A 114 11.62 -23.08 -3.82
C GLY A 114 11.85 -24.59 -3.54
N ALA A 115 11.21 -25.15 -2.50
CA ALA A 115 11.35 -26.55 -2.12
C ALA A 115 10.00 -27.22 -1.87
N ALA A 116 9.21 -26.79 -0.90
CA ALA A 116 8.01 -27.54 -0.51
C ALA A 116 6.80 -26.66 -0.20
N VAL A 117 5.62 -27.17 -0.53
CA VAL A 117 4.33 -26.59 -0.15
C VAL A 117 3.52 -27.61 0.63
N VAL A 118 3.04 -27.22 1.81
CA VAL A 118 2.11 -28.00 2.62
C VAL A 118 0.81 -27.23 2.74
N VAL A 119 -0.30 -27.84 2.34
CA VAL A 119 -1.63 -27.26 2.37
C VAL A 119 -2.46 -27.97 3.43
N GLY A 120 -3.00 -27.20 4.38
CA GLY A 120 -3.85 -27.72 5.45
C GLY A 120 -5.16 -28.31 4.93
N ALA A 121 -5.82 -29.12 5.77
CA ALA A 121 -7.10 -29.72 5.42
C ALA A 121 -8.16 -28.65 5.08
N VAL A 122 -9.00 -28.93 4.07
CA VAL A 122 -10.09 -28.05 3.62
C VAL A 122 -9.62 -26.68 3.09
N ALA A 123 -8.31 -26.43 3.00
CA ALA A 123 -7.79 -25.19 2.45
C ALA A 123 -7.98 -25.16 0.92
N ASN A 124 -8.13 -23.95 0.38
CA ASN A 124 -8.30 -23.72 -1.05
C ASN A 124 -7.15 -22.84 -1.55
N VAL A 125 -6.37 -23.38 -2.48
CA VAL A 125 -5.19 -22.73 -3.03
C VAL A 125 -5.33 -22.62 -4.55
N GLY A 126 -4.84 -21.52 -5.13
CA GLY A 126 -4.64 -21.35 -6.56
C GLY A 126 -3.55 -22.26 -7.11
N ASP A 127 -2.73 -21.76 -8.03
CA ASP A 127 -1.64 -22.54 -8.59
C ASP A 127 -0.54 -22.78 -7.55
N ILE A 128 -0.04 -24.01 -7.49
CA ILE A 128 1.06 -24.39 -6.62
C ILE A 128 2.28 -24.75 -7.46
N ILE A 129 3.36 -24.01 -7.23
CA ILE A 129 4.70 -24.28 -7.76
C ILE A 129 5.62 -24.58 -6.58
N ALA A 130 6.10 -25.81 -6.49
CA ALA A 130 7.13 -26.23 -5.55
C ALA A 130 8.35 -26.72 -6.34
N GLY A 131 9.51 -26.82 -5.70
CA GLY A 131 10.74 -27.36 -6.32
C GLY A 131 11.10 -28.79 -5.93
N ALA A 132 10.34 -29.41 -5.02
CA ALA A 132 10.60 -30.76 -4.53
C ALA A 132 9.32 -31.52 -4.15
N ALA A 133 8.40 -30.92 -3.38
CA ALA A 133 7.23 -31.64 -2.90
C ALA A 133 6.01 -30.75 -2.61
N ILE A 134 4.83 -31.30 -2.91
CA ILE A 134 3.53 -30.73 -2.55
C ILE A 134 2.80 -31.74 -1.67
N THR A 135 2.27 -31.29 -0.53
CA THR A 135 1.41 -32.10 0.35
C THR A 135 0.07 -31.41 0.53
N LEU A 136 -1.01 -32.06 0.08
CA LEU A 136 -2.37 -31.60 0.26
C LEU A 136 -3.03 -32.32 1.43
N GLY A 137 -3.59 -31.56 2.38
CA GLY A 137 -4.37 -32.11 3.48
C GLY A 137 -5.70 -32.71 3.00
N ALA A 138 -6.41 -33.38 3.91
CA ALA A 138 -7.72 -33.95 3.58
C ALA A 138 -8.70 -32.87 3.07
N ASN A 139 -9.39 -33.15 1.97
CA ASN A 139 -10.31 -32.24 1.29
C ASN A 139 -9.70 -30.87 0.92
N ALA A 140 -8.38 -30.75 0.84
CA ALA A 140 -7.75 -29.54 0.33
C ALA A 140 -7.92 -29.46 -1.19
N THR A 141 -8.13 -28.26 -1.70
CA THR A 141 -8.25 -27.99 -3.14
C THR A 141 -7.03 -27.21 -3.60
N ALA A 142 -6.36 -27.69 -4.63
CA ALA A 142 -5.38 -26.93 -5.39
C ALA A 142 -5.90 -26.73 -6.81
N TYR A 143 -5.68 -25.55 -7.38
CA TYR A 143 -6.13 -25.25 -8.73
C TYR A 143 -5.24 -25.96 -9.77
N SER A 144 -3.92 -25.83 -9.66
CA SER A 144 -2.94 -26.65 -10.37
C SER A 144 -1.75 -26.96 -9.47
N THR A 145 -1.05 -28.07 -9.76
CA THR A 145 0.21 -28.44 -9.10
C THR A 145 1.27 -28.72 -10.16
N ASN A 146 2.31 -27.89 -10.22
CA ASN A 146 3.41 -28.04 -11.18
C ASN A 146 4.68 -28.46 -10.43
N ASP A 147 4.77 -29.73 -9.99
CA ASP A 147 6.02 -30.29 -9.43
C ASP A 147 6.04 -31.84 -9.45
N THR A 148 7.20 -32.41 -9.12
CA THR A 148 7.63 -33.80 -9.26
C THR A 148 6.98 -34.78 -8.27
N VAL A 149 6.64 -34.37 -7.04
CA VAL A 149 6.02 -35.24 -6.03
C VAL A 149 4.84 -34.55 -5.36
N VAL A 150 3.64 -35.08 -5.58
CA VAL A 150 2.41 -34.61 -4.92
C VAL A 150 1.83 -35.71 -4.05
N THR A 151 1.59 -35.39 -2.77
CA THR A 151 0.90 -36.27 -1.82
C THR A 151 -0.51 -35.72 -1.58
N TYR A 152 -1.52 -36.54 -1.87
CA TYR A 152 -2.93 -36.20 -1.74
C TYR A 152 -3.54 -36.77 -0.46
N GLY A 153 -4.13 -35.90 0.36
CA GLY A 153 -4.99 -36.31 1.46
C GLY A 153 -6.31 -36.90 0.97
N ALA A 154 -7.03 -37.60 1.84
CA ALA A 154 -8.34 -38.13 1.48
C ALA A 154 -9.27 -37.00 1.00
N GLY A 155 -9.84 -37.16 -0.20
CA GLY A 155 -10.76 -36.19 -0.80
C GLY A 155 -10.13 -34.89 -1.31
N SER A 156 -8.80 -34.74 -1.31
CA SER A 156 -8.16 -33.58 -1.94
C SER A 156 -8.23 -33.66 -3.46
N THR A 157 -8.32 -32.52 -4.13
CA THR A 157 -8.46 -32.43 -5.59
C THR A 157 -7.52 -31.39 -6.19
N ASP A 158 -6.98 -31.71 -7.36
CA ASP A 158 -6.39 -30.78 -8.33
C ASP A 158 -7.42 -30.46 -9.42
N ASN A 159 -7.81 -29.19 -9.59
CA ASN A 159 -8.90 -28.82 -10.50
C ASN A 159 -8.46 -27.81 -11.57
N ALA A 160 -7.98 -28.30 -12.70
CA ALA A 160 -7.23 -27.56 -13.74
C ALA A 160 -8.04 -26.61 -14.67
N THR A 161 -9.13 -25.95 -14.22
CA THR A 161 -9.90 -24.96 -15.02
C THR A 161 -9.77 -23.47 -14.59
N GLY A 162 -9.00 -22.68 -15.37
CA GLY A 162 -8.28 -21.44 -15.01
C GLY A 162 -9.04 -20.29 -14.38
N ASN A 163 -8.36 -19.52 -13.51
CA ASN A 163 -8.58 -18.08 -13.42
C ASN A 163 -7.34 -17.32 -13.92
N ASP A 164 -7.56 -16.20 -14.62
CA ASP A 164 -6.54 -15.26 -15.03
C ASP A 164 -6.10 -14.43 -13.82
N TYR A 165 -4.99 -14.81 -13.19
CA TYR A 165 -4.36 -13.98 -12.17
C TYR A 165 -3.50 -12.87 -12.83
N ILE A 166 -3.75 -11.62 -12.45
CA ILE A 166 -3.00 -10.43 -12.87
C ILE A 166 -2.20 -9.88 -11.69
N ASP A 167 -0.87 -10.04 -11.78
CA ASP A 167 0.15 -9.51 -10.88
C ASP A 167 0.13 -7.98 -10.83
N GLN A 168 -0.14 -7.41 -9.64
CA GLN A 168 -0.30 -5.96 -9.43
C GLN A 168 0.86 -5.32 -8.64
N GLY A 169 2.04 -5.97 -8.53
CA GLY A 169 3.25 -5.32 -8.04
C GLY A 169 3.70 -5.81 -6.67
N PHE A 170 4.49 -6.87 -6.70
CA PHE A 170 5.03 -7.57 -5.54
C PHE A 170 6.57 -7.65 -5.61
N ILE A 171 7.25 -7.81 -4.49
CA ILE A 171 8.69 -8.12 -4.42
C ILE A 171 8.85 -9.52 -4.98
N LYS A 172 9.25 -9.61 -6.25
CA LYS A 172 9.26 -10.88 -6.97
C LYS A 172 10.49 -11.71 -6.64
N GLY A 173 11.45 -11.20 -5.88
CA GLY A 173 12.65 -11.96 -5.61
C GLY A 173 13.62 -11.33 -4.62
N PRO A 174 14.75 -12.02 -4.40
CA PRO A 174 15.79 -11.57 -3.47
C PRO A 174 16.40 -10.21 -3.84
N ALA A 175 16.40 -9.86 -5.13
CA ALA A 175 17.00 -8.64 -5.64
C ALA A 175 16.13 -7.41 -5.25
N GLU A 176 14.82 -7.48 -5.45
CA GLU A 176 13.88 -6.44 -5.04
C GLU A 176 13.79 -6.32 -3.52
N MET A 177 13.89 -7.44 -2.78
CA MET A 177 13.97 -7.39 -1.31
C MET A 177 15.25 -6.68 -0.85
N THR A 178 16.36 -6.88 -1.57
CA THR A 178 17.62 -6.17 -1.29
C THR A 178 17.48 -4.69 -1.60
N ALA A 179 16.86 -4.33 -2.72
CA ALA A 179 16.56 -2.93 -3.07
C ALA A 179 15.67 -2.25 -2.02
N ALA A 180 14.61 -2.93 -1.54
CA ALA A 180 13.77 -2.44 -0.47
C ALA A 180 14.55 -2.19 0.82
N MET A 181 15.41 -3.13 1.23
CA MET A 181 16.24 -2.93 2.43
C MET A 181 17.28 -1.82 2.26
N MET A 182 17.81 -1.60 1.06
CA MET A 182 18.67 -0.46 0.79
C MET A 182 17.91 0.86 0.91
N ALA A 183 16.69 0.96 0.36
CA ALA A 183 15.85 2.14 0.48
C ALA A 183 15.52 2.45 1.96
N ILE A 184 15.15 1.44 2.74
CA ILE A 184 14.94 1.54 4.19
C ILE A 184 16.22 2.02 4.90
N THR A 185 17.37 1.44 4.56
CA THR A 185 18.66 1.83 5.17
C THR A 185 19.02 3.29 4.83
N ASN A 186 18.77 3.70 3.59
CA ASN A 186 19.03 5.06 3.13
C ASN A 186 18.17 6.10 3.84
N LYS A 187 16.95 5.75 4.31
CA LYS A 187 16.12 6.67 5.11
C LYS A 187 16.81 7.04 6.43
N PHE A 188 17.54 6.12 7.08
CA PHE A 188 18.35 6.47 8.25
C PHE A 188 19.56 7.33 7.90
N HIS A 189 20.23 7.07 6.78
CA HIS A 189 21.37 7.89 6.34
C HIS A 189 20.96 9.31 5.92
N ALA A 190 19.79 9.46 5.29
CA ALA A 190 19.25 10.75 4.88
C ALA A 190 18.73 11.58 6.08
N ASN A 191 18.39 10.93 7.19
CA ASN A 191 17.85 11.55 8.39
C ASN A 191 18.71 11.21 9.61
N PRO A 192 19.98 11.64 9.65
CA PRO A 192 20.84 11.39 10.78
C PRO A 192 20.32 12.11 12.02
N VAL A 193 20.55 11.53 13.19
CA VAL A 193 20.24 12.18 14.47
C VAL A 193 21.10 13.43 14.63
N ASP A 194 20.47 14.59 14.79
CA ASP A 194 21.17 15.84 15.15
C ASP A 194 21.37 15.92 16.67
N VAL A 195 22.54 15.50 17.13
CA VAL A 195 22.90 15.46 18.57
C VAL A 195 22.76 16.79 19.30
N ASN A 196 22.77 17.92 18.59
CA ASN A 196 22.62 19.25 19.20
C ASN A 196 21.15 19.64 19.42
N LYS A 197 20.21 18.93 18.80
CA LYS A 197 18.76 19.16 18.91
C LYS A 197 18.04 18.07 19.69
N VAL A 198 18.73 16.98 20.04
CA VAL A 198 18.14 15.85 20.75
C VAL A 198 17.62 16.27 22.12
N GLU A 199 16.31 16.11 22.31
CA GLU A 199 15.70 16.18 23.63
C GLU A 199 15.98 14.89 24.43
N THR A 200 16.57 15.07 25.61
CA THR A 200 16.86 13.97 26.55
C THR A 200 15.68 13.68 27.47
N TYR A 201 14.68 14.57 27.52
CA TYR A 201 13.41 14.31 28.17
C TYR A 201 12.53 13.47 27.24
N THR A 202 12.35 12.20 27.58
CA THR A 202 11.75 11.18 26.69
C THR A 202 10.27 10.91 26.97
N GLY A 203 9.71 11.50 28.03
CA GLY A 203 8.35 11.25 28.48
C GLY A 203 7.34 12.12 27.75
N LEU A 204 6.66 11.58 26.74
CA LEU A 204 5.71 12.33 25.90
C LEU A 204 4.24 12.05 26.23
N SER A 205 3.99 11.50 27.44
CA SER A 205 2.66 11.08 27.86
C SER A 205 1.75 12.29 28.07
N GLY A 206 0.62 12.32 27.36
CA GLY A 206 -0.37 13.41 27.40
C GLY A 206 0.06 14.67 26.65
N LEU A 207 1.13 14.61 25.85
CA LEU A 207 1.63 15.76 25.09
C LEU A 207 1.09 15.78 23.65
N THR A 208 1.27 16.93 23.00
CA THR A 208 1.09 17.12 21.56
C THR A 208 2.44 17.43 20.94
N ILE A 209 2.71 16.85 19.77
CA ILE A 209 3.87 17.16 18.92
C ILE A 209 3.38 17.73 17.59
N GLY A 210 4.10 18.71 17.08
CA GLY A 210 3.79 19.37 15.82
C GLY A 210 2.81 20.53 15.99
N VAL A 211 2.40 21.08 14.86
CA VAL A 211 1.52 22.25 14.78
C VAL A 211 0.51 22.00 13.67
N GLU A 212 -0.77 22.26 13.92
CA GLU A 212 -1.83 22.11 12.92
C GLU A 212 -1.48 22.83 11.60
N GLY A 213 -1.56 22.10 10.48
CA GLY A 213 -1.22 22.61 9.14
C GLY A 213 0.27 22.90 8.90
N GLY A 214 1.14 22.66 9.88
CA GLY A 214 2.58 22.87 9.79
C GLY A 214 3.36 21.61 9.43
N GLU A 215 4.63 21.80 9.08
CA GLU A 215 5.63 20.75 8.98
C GLU A 215 6.62 20.88 10.15
N THR A 216 6.92 19.78 10.84
CA THR A 216 7.81 19.81 12.01
C THR A 216 8.74 18.60 12.00
N THR A 217 10.01 18.82 12.38
CA THR A 217 10.97 17.72 12.59
C THR A 217 11.49 17.78 14.02
N GLU A 218 11.27 16.70 14.76
CA GLU A 218 11.62 16.58 16.18
C GLU A 218 12.70 15.52 16.39
N TYR A 219 13.58 15.77 17.37
CA TYR A 219 14.71 14.90 17.69
C TYR A 219 14.66 14.45 19.14
N TYR A 220 14.63 13.15 19.38
CA TYR A 220 14.62 12.58 20.73
C TYR A 220 15.73 11.55 20.94
N SER A 221 16.17 11.40 22.19
CA SER A 221 17.10 10.33 22.54
C SER A 221 16.39 8.96 22.55
N ALA A 222 15.21 8.92 23.14
CA ALA A 222 14.25 7.82 23.12
C ALA A 222 12.87 8.41 23.38
N ILE A 223 11.81 7.62 23.23
CA ILE A 223 10.45 8.06 23.60
C ILE A 223 9.83 7.00 24.49
N ASN A 224 9.21 7.43 25.58
CA ASN A 224 8.48 6.59 26.51
C ASN A 224 7.08 7.17 26.73
N LEU A 225 6.06 6.35 26.46
CA LEU A 225 4.67 6.65 26.80
C LEU A 225 4.23 5.75 27.96
N GLN A 226 3.63 6.35 28.98
CA GLN A 226 3.09 5.62 30.12
C GLN A 226 1.85 4.82 29.71
N ALA A 227 1.51 3.79 30.48
CA ALA A 227 0.32 2.98 30.23
C ALA A 227 -0.96 3.85 30.26
N ASN A 228 -1.89 3.55 29.35
CA ASN A 228 -3.18 4.26 29.21
C ASN A 228 -3.03 5.78 29.03
N THR A 229 -1.98 6.23 28.35
CA THR A 229 -1.78 7.64 27.99
C THR A 229 -1.82 7.83 26.49
N THR A 230 -2.00 9.08 26.07
CA THR A 230 -2.05 9.46 24.66
C THR A 230 -0.87 10.32 24.27
N LEU A 231 -0.48 10.25 23.01
CA LEU A 231 0.38 11.23 22.34
C LEU A 231 -0.37 11.74 21.12
N THR A 232 -0.56 13.05 21.02
CA THR A 232 -1.24 13.66 19.86
C THR A 232 -0.22 14.20 18.87
N ILE A 233 -0.44 13.95 17.58
CA ILE A 233 0.34 14.52 16.48
C ILE A 233 -0.53 15.53 15.74
N GLU A 234 -0.01 16.73 15.50
CA GLU A 234 -0.65 17.75 14.68
C GLU A 234 0.24 18.17 13.50
N GLY A 235 -0.36 18.32 12.32
CA GLY A 235 0.39 18.62 11.08
C GLY A 235 1.20 17.43 10.55
N ASN A 236 2.21 17.74 9.74
CA ASN A 236 3.14 16.78 9.15
C ASN A 236 4.41 16.70 9.99
N VAL A 237 4.53 15.64 10.81
CA VAL A 237 5.61 15.50 11.77
C VAL A 237 6.60 14.41 11.31
N THR A 238 7.88 14.73 11.33
CA THR A 238 8.96 13.74 11.25
C THR A 238 9.63 13.64 12.62
N VAL A 239 9.61 12.45 13.22
CA VAL A 239 10.26 12.19 14.51
C VAL A 239 11.48 11.32 14.29
N ILE A 240 12.66 11.81 14.70
CA ILE A 240 13.93 11.10 14.59
C ILE A 240 14.45 10.78 15.98
N THR A 241 14.73 9.50 16.26
CA THR A 241 15.28 9.07 17.55
C THR A 241 16.65 8.41 17.42
N SER A 242 17.54 8.59 18.39
CA SER A 242 18.77 7.77 18.47
C SER A 242 18.56 6.40 19.11
N GLY A 243 17.56 6.29 19.97
CA GLY A 243 17.22 5.08 20.71
C GLY A 243 15.83 4.54 20.38
N ALA A 244 15.30 3.73 21.29
CA ALA A 244 14.02 3.05 21.14
C ALA A 244 12.81 3.96 21.41
N ILE A 245 11.67 3.58 20.88
CA ILE A 245 10.36 4.06 21.33
C ILE A 245 9.68 2.94 22.13
N THR A 246 9.13 3.26 23.29
CA THR A 246 8.36 2.33 24.12
C THR A 246 7.00 2.92 24.48
N LEU A 247 5.94 2.23 24.06
CA LEU A 247 4.57 2.51 24.45
C LEU A 247 4.17 1.61 25.61
N GLY A 248 3.67 2.18 26.69
CA GLY A 248 3.04 1.44 27.78
C GLY A 248 1.76 0.71 27.30
N ALA A 249 1.30 -0.25 28.10
CA ALA A 249 0.05 -0.97 27.81
C ALA A 249 -1.13 0.02 27.66
N GLY A 250 -1.95 -0.18 26.63
CA GLY A 250 -3.10 0.69 26.34
C GLY A 250 -2.74 2.13 25.92
N ALA A 251 -1.46 2.46 25.71
CA ALA A 251 -1.08 3.77 25.22
C ALA A 251 -1.50 3.96 23.74
N GLU A 252 -1.83 5.18 23.34
CA GLU A 252 -2.34 5.46 21.99
C GLU A 252 -1.70 6.70 21.37
N ILE A 253 -1.28 6.59 20.10
CA ILE A 253 -0.87 7.74 19.29
C ILE A 253 -2.07 8.21 18.48
N LEU A 254 -2.51 9.45 18.69
CA LEU A 254 -3.61 10.07 17.98
C LEU A 254 -3.07 10.99 16.88
N LEU A 255 -3.70 10.94 15.70
CA LEU A 255 -3.44 11.90 14.63
C LEU A 255 -4.57 12.94 14.64
N GLY A 256 -4.20 14.22 14.71
CA GLY A 256 -5.11 15.34 14.49
C GLY A 256 -5.64 15.38 13.06
N ASN A 257 -6.50 16.36 12.77
CA ASN A 257 -7.13 16.46 11.44
C ASN A 257 -6.08 16.69 10.35
N GLY A 258 -6.04 15.81 9.35
CA GLY A 258 -5.05 15.86 8.27
C GLY A 258 -3.60 15.66 8.73
N ALA A 259 -3.36 15.22 9.98
CA ALA A 259 -2.01 15.02 10.49
C ALA A 259 -1.40 13.73 9.94
N ASN A 260 -0.09 13.75 9.70
CA ASN A 260 0.69 12.59 9.34
C ASN A 260 1.99 12.55 10.16
N VAL A 261 2.50 11.35 10.41
CA VAL A 261 3.74 11.17 11.15
C VAL A 261 4.64 10.12 10.51
N THR A 262 5.90 10.51 10.35
CA THR A 262 6.99 9.62 9.96
C THR A 262 7.94 9.42 11.14
N TRP A 263 8.13 8.17 11.55
CA TRP A 263 9.01 7.78 12.63
C TRP A 263 10.30 7.19 12.07
N ILE A 264 11.46 7.72 12.47
CA ILE A 264 12.78 7.24 12.08
C ILE A 264 13.55 6.90 13.35
N LEU A 265 13.58 5.61 13.68
CA LEU A 265 14.03 5.14 14.98
C LEU A 265 15.42 4.54 14.90
N GLY A 266 16.35 5.06 15.70
CA GLY A 266 17.70 4.51 15.85
C GLY A 266 17.76 3.19 16.62
N GLY A 267 16.68 2.83 17.34
CA GLY A 267 16.56 1.58 18.09
C GLY A 267 15.27 0.81 17.78
N ALA A 268 14.83 -0.01 18.73
CA ALA A 268 13.62 -0.84 18.62
C ALA A 268 12.33 -0.04 18.83
N LEU A 269 11.21 -0.56 18.32
CA LEU A 269 9.85 -0.11 18.65
C LEU A 269 9.19 -1.15 19.57
N ASN A 270 8.89 -0.78 20.81
CA ASN A 270 8.25 -1.66 21.78
C ASN A 270 6.84 -1.14 22.06
N LEU A 271 5.84 -1.96 21.79
CA LEU A 271 4.43 -1.68 21.94
C LEU A 271 3.87 -2.54 23.08
N GLY A 272 3.42 -1.89 24.15
CA GLY A 272 2.76 -2.55 25.27
C GLY A 272 1.41 -3.13 24.84
N ALA A 273 0.93 -4.13 25.58
CA ALA A 273 -0.31 -4.82 25.24
C ALA A 273 -1.49 -3.85 25.07
N GLY A 274 -2.26 -4.02 24.00
CA GLY A 274 -3.42 -3.19 23.66
C GLY A 274 -3.09 -1.76 23.25
N SER A 275 -1.80 -1.40 23.07
CA SER A 275 -1.44 -0.08 22.57
C SER A 275 -1.83 0.09 21.10
N LYS A 276 -2.12 1.34 20.70
CA LYS A 276 -2.48 1.71 19.34
C LYS A 276 -1.45 2.68 18.77
N PHE A 277 -0.72 2.22 17.77
CA PHE A 277 0.33 2.97 17.10
C PHE A 277 -0.15 3.47 15.73
N ARG A 278 0.36 4.63 15.26
CA ARG A 278 0.00 5.22 13.96
C ARG A 278 1.23 5.84 13.30
N GLY A 279 1.32 5.71 11.98
CA GLY A 279 2.32 6.39 11.16
C GLY A 279 3.22 5.48 10.34
N GLU A 280 3.93 6.09 9.40
CA GLU A 280 4.98 5.41 8.64
C GLU A 280 6.24 5.31 9.48
N THR A 281 6.81 4.11 9.63
CA THR A 281 7.86 3.87 10.62
C THR A 281 9.04 3.11 10.03
N TYR A 282 10.23 3.69 10.19
CA TYR A 282 11.51 3.09 9.89
C TYR A 282 12.22 2.78 11.20
N VAL A 283 12.54 1.51 11.44
CA VAL A 283 13.08 1.02 12.72
C VAL A 283 14.44 0.37 12.50
N ASN A 284 15.50 0.96 13.04
CA ASN A 284 16.84 0.39 13.03
C ASN A 284 16.99 -0.65 14.17
N GLY A 285 16.07 -1.60 14.21
CA GLY A 285 15.94 -2.59 15.26
C GLY A 285 14.71 -3.46 15.04
N ALA A 286 14.28 -4.15 16.10
CA ALA A 286 13.07 -4.96 16.08
C ALA A 286 11.82 -4.15 16.43
N VAL A 287 10.67 -4.64 15.99
CA VAL A 287 9.34 -4.18 16.42
C VAL A 287 8.70 -5.28 17.26
N ASN A 288 8.36 -4.98 18.51
CA ASN A 288 7.79 -5.92 19.47
C ASN A 288 6.43 -5.41 19.94
N GLY A 289 5.35 -6.13 19.64
CA GLY A 289 3.99 -5.66 19.91
C GLY A 289 2.91 -6.68 19.59
N ALA A 290 3.14 -7.97 19.87
CA ALA A 290 2.27 -9.07 19.43
C ALA A 290 0.78 -8.97 19.87
N THR A 291 0.46 -8.07 20.80
CA THR A 291 -0.90 -7.80 21.29
C THR A 291 -1.29 -6.33 21.09
N SER A 292 -0.62 -5.64 20.18
CA SER A 292 -0.75 -4.22 19.91
C SER A 292 -1.06 -4.01 18.44
N ASP A 293 -1.79 -2.94 18.15
CA ASP A 293 -2.26 -2.65 16.80
C ASP A 293 -1.53 -1.45 16.23
N VAL A 294 -1.06 -1.57 14.99
CA VAL A 294 -0.74 -0.41 14.15
C VAL A 294 -2.01 -0.03 13.43
N VAL A 295 -2.73 0.98 13.92
CA VAL A 295 -4.07 1.33 13.42
C VAL A 295 -4.03 1.79 11.98
N CYS A 296 -3.00 2.56 11.62
CA CYS A 296 -2.68 2.90 10.24
C CYS A 296 -1.17 3.12 10.09
N GLY A 297 -0.67 2.94 8.88
CA GLY A 297 0.73 3.19 8.53
C GLY A 297 1.47 1.95 8.07
N ASN A 298 2.80 2.03 8.11
CA ASN A 298 3.71 1.05 7.55
C ASN A 298 4.87 0.81 8.52
N LEU A 299 5.38 -0.42 8.59
CA LEU A 299 6.52 -0.78 9.43
C LEU A 299 7.67 -1.33 8.59
N TYR A 300 8.79 -0.64 8.61
CA TYR A 300 10.01 -1.03 7.91
C TYR A 300 11.13 -1.24 8.92
N ALA A 301 11.58 -2.48 9.11
CA ALA A 301 12.50 -2.82 10.19
C ALA A 301 13.77 -3.54 9.71
N THR A 302 14.92 -3.16 10.29
CA THR A 302 16.17 -3.90 10.10
C THR A 302 16.27 -5.14 11.01
N GLY A 303 15.39 -5.26 12.00
CA GLY A 303 15.16 -6.44 12.82
C GLY A 303 13.81 -7.09 12.54
N ALA A 304 13.42 -8.04 13.40
CA ALA A 304 12.15 -8.75 13.28
C ALA A 304 10.96 -7.85 13.64
N ILE A 305 9.80 -8.12 13.04
CA ILE A 305 8.53 -7.45 13.35
C ILE A 305 7.58 -8.49 13.95
N SER A 306 7.04 -8.20 15.13
CA SER A 306 5.96 -8.98 15.73
C SER A 306 4.88 -8.05 16.24
N ILE A 307 3.68 -8.11 15.65
CA ILE A 307 2.56 -7.20 15.95
C ILE A 307 1.23 -7.95 16.02
N GLY A 308 0.23 -7.33 16.63
CA GLY A 308 -1.15 -7.80 16.64
C GLY A 308 -1.79 -7.69 15.26
N SER A 309 -1.95 -6.45 14.77
CA SER A 309 -2.50 -6.13 13.46
C SER A 309 -1.83 -4.88 12.86
N ILE A 310 -2.00 -4.68 11.55
CA ILE A 310 -1.57 -3.46 10.87
C ILE A 310 -2.61 -3.01 9.85
N GLY A 311 -3.15 -1.81 10.04
CA GLY A 311 -4.14 -1.24 9.13
C GLY A 311 -3.57 -0.85 7.78
N THR A 312 -4.37 -0.09 7.03
CA THR A 312 -3.94 0.54 5.79
C THR A 312 -2.95 1.68 6.06
N PRO A 313 -2.21 2.17 5.05
CA PRO A 313 -1.46 3.41 5.20
C PRO A 313 -2.34 4.52 5.78
N CYS A 314 -1.77 5.35 6.66
CA CYS A 314 -2.49 6.53 7.14
C CYS A 314 -2.81 7.42 5.94
N VAL A 315 -4.02 7.97 5.91
CA VAL A 315 -4.43 8.90 4.86
C VAL A 315 -3.54 10.13 5.00
N SER A 316 -2.55 10.31 4.11
CA SER A 316 -1.88 11.61 4.00
C SER A 316 -2.94 12.66 3.69
N PRO A 317 -2.83 13.89 4.22
CA PRO A 317 -3.57 14.99 3.62
C PRO A 317 -3.24 14.96 2.13
N ILE A 318 -4.27 14.78 1.31
CA ILE A 318 -4.18 15.08 -0.11
C ILE A 318 -3.72 16.53 -0.16
N ASP A 319 -2.55 16.78 -0.78
CA ASP A 319 -2.26 18.13 -1.27
C ASP A 319 -3.54 18.57 -1.99
N GLU A 320 -4.09 19.72 -1.58
CA GLU A 320 -5.24 20.27 -2.30
C GLU A 320 -4.89 20.22 -3.79
N PRO A 321 -5.77 19.67 -4.65
CA PRO A 321 -5.48 19.61 -6.07
C PRO A 321 -5.11 21.02 -6.50
N SER A 322 -3.87 21.23 -6.95
CA SER A 322 -3.46 22.51 -7.48
C SER A 322 -4.35 22.76 -8.68
N CYS A 323 -5.37 23.60 -8.51
CA CYS A 323 -6.20 24.01 -9.62
C CYS A 323 -5.24 24.59 -10.67
N PRO A 324 -5.35 24.22 -11.96
CA PRO A 324 -4.59 24.89 -12.99
C PRO A 324 -4.98 26.38 -12.94
N ILE A 325 -4.03 27.21 -12.50
CA ILE A 325 -4.23 28.65 -12.42
C ILE A 325 -4.23 29.16 -13.87
N TRP A 326 -5.42 29.38 -14.43
CA TRP A 326 -5.52 30.10 -15.71
C TRP A 326 -5.21 31.58 -15.48
N THR A 327 -4.32 32.12 -16.31
CA THR A 327 -4.14 33.56 -16.40
C THR A 327 -5.37 34.21 -17.05
N ALA A 328 -5.63 35.49 -16.74
CA ALA A 328 -6.73 36.23 -17.35
C ALA A 328 -6.65 36.24 -18.90
N SER A 329 -5.43 36.19 -19.44
CA SER A 329 -5.13 36.10 -20.87
C SER A 329 -5.61 34.77 -21.49
N GLU A 330 -5.37 33.66 -20.80
CA GLU A 330 -5.82 32.32 -21.21
C GLU A 330 -7.35 32.21 -21.14
N LEU A 331 -7.96 32.77 -20.10
CA LEU A 331 -9.42 32.81 -19.97
C LEU A 331 -10.07 33.66 -21.08
N GLN A 332 -9.44 34.78 -21.47
CA GLN A 332 -9.90 35.57 -22.62
C GLN A 332 -9.73 34.84 -23.96
N ALA A 333 -8.67 34.04 -24.12
CA ALA A 333 -8.45 33.23 -25.33
C ALA A 333 -9.46 32.07 -25.47
N MET A 334 -10.13 31.70 -24.38
CA MET A 334 -11.18 30.67 -24.34
C MET A 334 -12.60 31.24 -24.51
N LYS A 335 -12.80 32.57 -24.43
CA LYS A 335 -14.12 33.19 -24.65
C LYS A 335 -14.64 32.90 -26.07
N GLY A 336 -15.88 32.42 -26.15
CA GLY A 336 -16.60 32.19 -27.41
C GLY A 336 -16.19 30.91 -28.17
N LYS A 337 -15.33 30.06 -27.60
CA LYS A 337 -14.99 28.75 -28.18
C LYS A 337 -15.81 27.64 -27.54
N HIS A 338 -16.36 26.76 -28.38
CA HIS A 338 -16.79 25.44 -27.93
C HIS A 338 -15.53 24.61 -27.68
N ILE A 339 -15.18 24.41 -26.41
CA ILE A 339 -14.08 23.52 -26.03
C ILE A 339 -14.70 22.16 -25.74
N ARG A 340 -14.35 21.16 -26.54
CA ARG A 340 -14.67 19.78 -26.20
C ARG A 340 -13.65 19.30 -25.17
N LEU A 341 -14.05 18.45 -24.22
CA LEU A 341 -13.10 17.91 -23.23
C LEU A 341 -11.90 17.23 -23.91
N GLU A 342 -12.12 16.58 -25.04
CA GLU A 342 -11.09 15.97 -25.89
C GLU A 342 -10.03 16.96 -26.44
N ASP A 343 -10.32 18.27 -26.52
CA ASP A 343 -9.34 19.28 -26.95
C ASP A 343 -8.42 19.75 -25.81
N LEU A 344 -8.77 19.47 -24.56
CA LEU A 344 -7.93 19.77 -23.38
C LEU A 344 -6.86 18.68 -23.14
N TYR A 345 -7.14 17.45 -23.55
CA TYR A 345 -6.26 16.28 -23.41
C TYR A 345 -5.69 15.91 -24.79
N GLY A 346 -4.40 16.17 -25.01
CA GLY A 346 -3.78 15.96 -26.33
C GLY A 346 -3.93 14.52 -26.86
N SER A 347 -4.17 14.37 -28.16
CA SER A 347 -4.20 13.06 -28.83
C SER A 347 -2.77 12.61 -29.20
N GLU A 348 -2.38 11.40 -28.82
CA GLU A 348 -1.04 10.83 -29.13
C GLU A 348 -0.83 10.40 -30.60
N ASN A 349 -1.77 10.66 -31.52
CA ASN A 349 -1.60 10.30 -32.91
C ASN A 349 -1.11 11.49 -33.76
N GLY A 350 0.16 11.89 -33.56
CA GLY A 350 0.99 12.54 -34.57
C GLY A 350 0.58 13.91 -35.14
N ASP A 351 -0.50 14.53 -34.66
CA ASP A 351 -0.91 15.88 -35.08
C ASP A 351 -0.52 16.89 -33.97
N THR A 352 0.29 17.90 -34.31
CA THR A 352 0.87 18.87 -33.37
C THR A 352 -0.16 19.88 -32.87
N ARG A 353 -1.17 19.42 -32.12
CA ARG A 353 -1.98 20.28 -31.25
C ARG A 353 -1.43 20.17 -29.84
N LYS A 354 -1.02 21.30 -29.27
CA LYS A 354 -0.52 21.41 -27.90
C LYS A 354 -1.65 21.07 -26.91
N GLY A 355 -1.76 19.81 -26.50
CA GLY A 355 -2.58 19.44 -25.34
C GLY A 355 -1.97 20.06 -24.07
N LEU A 356 -2.82 20.66 -23.23
CA LEU A 356 -2.38 21.40 -22.04
C LEU A 356 -2.30 20.51 -20.78
N ILE A 357 -2.84 19.28 -20.83
CA ILE A 357 -2.76 18.27 -19.77
C ILE A 357 -2.29 16.94 -20.41
N THR A 358 -1.29 16.29 -19.80
CA THR A 358 -0.78 14.97 -20.19
C THR A 358 -1.58 13.87 -19.51
N GLY A 359 -2.17 12.94 -20.26
CA GLY A 359 -2.91 11.79 -19.72
C GLY A 359 -2.94 10.64 -20.72
N GLU A 360 -3.10 9.40 -20.23
CA GLU A 360 -3.12 8.20 -21.07
C GLU A 360 -4.57 7.85 -21.45
N LYS A 361 -4.84 7.68 -22.75
CA LYS A 361 -6.15 7.25 -23.24
C LYS A 361 -6.26 5.73 -23.13
N LEU A 362 -7.12 5.24 -22.23
CA LEU A 362 -7.40 3.82 -22.11
C LEU A 362 -8.46 3.44 -23.16
N ARG A 363 -8.06 2.67 -24.20
CA ARG A 363 -9.03 2.14 -25.17
C ARG A 363 -9.88 1.07 -24.51
N ASN A 364 -11.20 1.25 -24.54
CA ASN A 364 -12.13 0.16 -24.28
C ASN A 364 -12.26 -0.69 -25.54
N ARG A 365 -12.13 -2.02 -25.40
CA ARG A 365 -12.15 -2.99 -26.50
C ARG A 365 -13.52 -3.64 -26.59
N ASP A 366 -14.55 -2.83 -26.78
CA ASP A 366 -15.87 -3.31 -27.20
C ASP A 366 -16.37 -2.30 -28.24
N ASP A 367 -16.28 -2.71 -29.50
CA ASP A 367 -16.94 -2.08 -30.64
C ASP A 367 -18.45 -2.26 -30.44
N ASP A 368 -19.16 -1.19 -30.07
CA ASP A 368 -20.57 -0.95 -30.39
C ASP A 368 -20.98 0.49 -29.97
N ASP A 369 -20.91 1.40 -30.94
CA ASP A 369 -21.62 2.68 -31.16
C ASP A 369 -21.97 3.69 -30.05
N HIS A 370 -21.57 3.51 -28.78
CA HIS A 370 -21.73 4.53 -27.73
C HIS A 370 -20.41 4.73 -26.96
N GLY A 371 -19.47 5.42 -27.63
CA GLY A 371 -18.09 5.63 -27.19
C GLY A 371 -17.97 6.31 -25.82
N LYS A 372 -17.77 5.50 -24.77
CA LYS A 372 -17.28 5.96 -23.48
C LYS A 372 -15.75 6.00 -23.54
N ASN A 373 -15.17 7.19 -23.58
CA ASN A 373 -13.73 7.34 -23.42
C ASN A 373 -13.39 7.31 -21.93
N LEU A 374 -12.46 6.43 -21.55
CA LEU A 374 -11.86 6.39 -20.22
C LEU A 374 -10.47 7.02 -20.28
N PHE A 375 -10.20 7.96 -19.39
CA PHE A 375 -8.92 8.66 -19.31
C PHE A 375 -8.26 8.38 -17.97
N ARG A 376 -6.94 8.18 -17.98
CA ARG A 376 -6.15 8.08 -16.75
C ARG A 376 -5.29 9.33 -16.57
N VAL A 377 -5.49 10.02 -15.44
CA VAL A 377 -4.70 11.18 -15.03
C VAL A 377 -4.30 10.96 -13.58
N ASP A 378 -3.00 11.04 -13.28
CA ASP A 378 -2.42 10.83 -11.93
C ASP A 378 -2.96 9.59 -11.19
N GLY A 379 -3.10 8.50 -11.92
CA GLY A 379 -3.54 7.21 -11.37
C GLY A 379 -5.06 7.05 -11.21
N ARG A 380 -5.87 8.09 -11.46
CA ARG A 380 -7.34 8.06 -11.38
C ARG A 380 -7.97 7.89 -12.76
N VAL A 381 -9.11 7.20 -12.83
CA VAL A 381 -9.84 6.93 -14.08
C VAL A 381 -11.10 7.78 -14.16
N TYR A 382 -11.25 8.50 -15.28
CA TYR A 382 -12.38 9.40 -15.55
C TYR A 382 -13.18 8.87 -16.73
N ALA A 383 -14.52 8.92 -16.65
CA ALA A 383 -15.42 8.56 -17.75
C ALA A 383 -16.03 9.81 -18.36
N ASP A 384 -15.90 9.96 -19.68
CA ASP A 384 -16.53 11.05 -20.41
C ASP A 384 -18.04 10.80 -20.58
N TYR A 385 -18.85 11.79 -20.24
CA TYR A 385 -20.25 11.91 -20.63
C TYR A 385 -20.39 13.25 -21.33
N GLU A 386 -20.80 13.25 -22.61
CA GLU A 386 -20.88 14.44 -23.46
C GLU A 386 -21.47 15.65 -22.73
N GLY A 387 -20.62 16.59 -22.32
CA GLY A 387 -20.99 17.82 -21.64
C GLY A 387 -20.27 19.01 -22.26
N TYR A 388 -21.01 20.08 -22.54
CA TYR A 388 -20.47 21.34 -23.04
C TYR A 388 -20.40 22.38 -21.90
N LEU A 389 -19.28 23.10 -21.79
CA LEU A 389 -19.12 24.27 -20.92
C LEU A 389 -19.39 25.55 -21.73
N PHE A 390 -20.28 26.41 -21.24
CA PHE A 390 -20.58 27.71 -21.84
C PHE A 390 -20.10 28.84 -20.93
N PHE A 391 -19.31 29.76 -21.48
CA PHE A 391 -18.89 30.99 -20.80
C PHE A 391 -19.65 32.18 -21.40
N ASN A 392 -20.57 32.79 -20.63
CA ASN A 392 -21.25 34.03 -21.03
C ASN A 392 -20.64 35.27 -20.35
N ASP A 393 -20.85 36.42 -20.99
CA ASP A 393 -20.29 37.75 -20.75
C ASP A 393 -20.24 38.19 -19.26
N PRO A 394 -19.08 38.67 -18.73
CA PRO A 394 -18.94 39.07 -17.32
C PRO A 394 -19.72 40.33 -16.89
N HIS A 395 -20.41 41.03 -17.79
CA HIS A 395 -21.24 42.19 -17.44
C HIS A 395 -22.74 41.90 -17.32
N ALA A 396 -23.16 40.66 -17.52
CA ALA A 396 -24.50 40.21 -17.13
C ALA A 396 -24.32 39.17 -16.00
N SER A 397 -25.11 39.26 -14.93
CA SER A 397 -25.26 38.11 -14.04
C SER A 397 -26.03 37.04 -14.82
N PRO A 398 -25.38 35.90 -15.12
CA PRO A 398 -26.04 34.65 -14.75
C PRO A 398 -25.07 33.57 -14.26
N GLU A 399 -25.60 32.71 -13.40
CA GLU A 399 -25.00 31.43 -13.02
C GLU A 399 -24.67 30.60 -14.28
N PRO A 400 -23.52 29.89 -14.32
CA PRO A 400 -23.24 28.95 -15.40
C PRO A 400 -24.25 27.79 -15.35
N ILE A 401 -24.94 27.53 -16.48
CA ILE A 401 -25.90 26.43 -16.61
C ILE A 401 -25.22 25.28 -17.37
N LEU A 402 -25.01 24.15 -16.70
CA LEU A 402 -24.70 22.88 -17.37
C LEU A 402 -25.99 22.30 -17.98
N ARG A 403 -26.00 22.02 -19.28
CA ARG A 403 -27.10 21.28 -19.94
C ARG A 403 -26.58 19.98 -20.52
N SER A 404 -27.20 18.87 -20.12
CA SER A 404 -27.13 17.56 -20.78
C SER A 404 -27.97 17.58 -22.05
N SER A 405 -27.53 16.91 -23.12
CA SER A 405 -28.30 16.68 -24.35
C SER A 405 -29.47 15.68 -24.15
N ASN A 406 -29.50 14.97 -23.02
CA ASN A 406 -30.50 13.94 -22.73
C ASN A 406 -31.37 14.34 -21.51
N ASN A 407 -32.69 14.41 -21.74
CA ASN A 407 -33.71 15.05 -20.90
C ASN A 407 -34.12 14.29 -19.60
N ASN A 408 -33.23 13.50 -18.99
CA ASN A 408 -33.53 12.80 -17.74
C ASN A 408 -32.78 13.41 -16.55
N SER A 409 -33.53 14.07 -15.68
CA SER A 409 -33.06 14.75 -14.48
C SER A 409 -32.59 13.77 -13.39
N MET A 410 -31.30 13.76 -13.07
CA MET A 410 -30.80 13.43 -11.74
C MET A 410 -30.46 14.73 -10.98
N PRO A 411 -30.67 14.82 -9.65
CA PRO A 411 -30.40 16.02 -8.89
C PRO A 411 -28.89 16.21 -8.68
N TRP A 412 -28.31 17.24 -9.28
CA TRP A 412 -26.95 17.67 -9.00
C TRP A 412 -26.91 18.51 -7.72
N SER A 413 -25.97 18.25 -6.82
CA SER A 413 -25.68 19.14 -5.69
C SER A 413 -25.03 20.44 -6.20
N LYS A 414 -25.45 21.59 -5.67
CA LYS A 414 -24.94 22.92 -6.04
C LYS A 414 -23.42 23.02 -5.85
N ASN A 415 -22.69 23.31 -6.92
CA ASN A 415 -21.25 23.59 -6.89
C ASN A 415 -20.96 24.95 -6.23
N LYS A 416 -19.90 25.05 -5.43
CA LYS A 416 -19.34 26.33 -4.97
C LYS A 416 -18.32 26.82 -6.01
N ILE A 417 -18.52 28.05 -6.48
CA ILE A 417 -17.51 28.81 -7.23
C ILE A 417 -17.01 29.89 -6.26
N SER A 418 -15.71 29.94 -5.98
CA SER A 418 -15.11 31.06 -5.25
C SER A 418 -14.18 31.85 -6.16
N LEU A 419 -14.34 33.17 -6.16
CA LEU A 419 -13.41 34.11 -6.76
C LEU A 419 -12.45 34.58 -5.67
N ALA A 420 -11.17 34.27 -5.82
CA ALA A 420 -10.08 34.89 -5.05
C ALA A 420 -9.11 35.52 -6.05
N ASP A 421 -8.78 36.81 -5.86
CA ASP A 421 -7.72 37.55 -6.56
C ASP A 421 -7.71 37.42 -8.09
N ASN A 422 -8.85 37.64 -8.77
CA ASN A 422 -9.00 37.55 -10.23
C ASN A 422 -8.73 36.16 -10.84
N HIS A 423 -8.68 35.11 -10.03
CA HIS A 423 -8.57 33.73 -10.50
C HIS A 423 -9.89 32.97 -10.27
N LEU A 424 -10.29 32.16 -11.26
CA LEU A 424 -11.51 31.36 -11.23
C LEU A 424 -11.13 29.89 -10.97
N CYS A 425 -11.51 29.35 -9.82
CA CYS A 425 -11.29 27.93 -9.50
C CYS A 425 -12.58 27.13 -9.71
N PHE A 426 -12.47 25.96 -10.35
CA PHE A 426 -13.55 24.98 -10.43
C PHE A 426 -13.19 23.75 -9.62
N ASP A 427 -14.07 23.39 -8.70
CA ASP A 427 -14.04 22.12 -8.00
C ASP A 427 -14.60 21.04 -8.94
N ILE A 428 -13.74 20.18 -9.51
CA ILE A 428 -14.20 19.02 -10.29
C ILE A 428 -14.47 17.88 -9.31
N LEU A 429 -15.71 17.79 -8.85
CA LEU A 429 -16.13 16.75 -7.92
C LEU A 429 -16.04 15.34 -8.57
N THR A 430 -15.57 14.38 -7.79
CA THR A 430 -15.52 12.95 -8.13
C THR A 430 -16.92 12.39 -8.34
N VAL A 431 -17.16 11.70 -9.47
CA VAL A 431 -18.38 10.90 -9.66
C VAL A 431 -18.09 9.47 -9.18
N GLU A 432 -18.63 9.10 -8.02
CA GLU A 432 -18.58 7.74 -7.51
C GLU A 432 -19.62 6.88 -8.24
N ILE A 433 -19.16 6.00 -9.14
CA ILE A 433 -20.05 5.05 -9.84
C ILE A 433 -20.46 3.97 -8.85
N ASN A 434 -21.63 4.14 -8.22
CA ASN A 434 -22.23 3.10 -7.38
C ASN A 434 -22.69 1.92 -8.26
N ARG A 435 -22.01 0.77 -8.14
CA ARG A 435 -22.34 -0.49 -8.82
C ARG A 435 -23.59 -1.11 -8.18
N ARG A 436 -24.79 -0.68 -8.60
CA ARG A 436 -26.04 -1.44 -8.39
C ARG A 436 -26.44 -2.13 -9.70
N LEU A 437 -25.97 -3.35 -9.90
CA LEU A 437 -26.66 -4.33 -10.74
C LEU A 437 -26.43 -5.73 -10.14
N GLN A 438 -27.31 -6.10 -9.20
CA GLN A 438 -27.83 -7.47 -9.16
C GLN A 438 -29.13 -7.46 -9.95
N GLN A 439 -29.13 -8.17 -11.07
CA GLN A 439 -30.17 -9.11 -11.50
C GLN A 439 -29.57 -9.98 -12.60
#